data_AF-A0A0F8VN73-F1
#
_entry.id   AF-A0A0F8VN73-F1
#
_cell.length_a   1.000
_cell.length_b   1.000
_cell.length_c   1.000
_cell.angle_alpha   90.00
_cell.angle_beta   90.00
_cell.angle_gamma   90.00
#
_symmetry.space_group_name_H-M   'P 1'
#
loop_
_entity.id
_entity.type
_entity.pdbx_description
1 polymer ?
#
loop_
_entity_poly.entity_id
_entity_poly.type
_entity_poly.pdbx_seq_one_letter_code
_entity_poly.pdbx_strand_id
1 'polypeptide(L)' 'MKMLLKDPEIEPYKMYLDFDSIEKIFYYNLYFVENTFTLKIELTHLSKKDVKKNKIKQNIKYEKFDLTKYTYILHIE' A
#
# COMPACT_ATOMS: atom_id res chain seq x y z
N MET A 1 -17.69 -20.24 33.60
CA MET A 1 -17.54 -20.18 32.13
C MET A 1 -16.51 -19.09 31.83
N LYS A 2 -15.27 -19.45 31.51
CA LYS A 2 -14.24 -18.45 31.15
C LYS A 2 -14.58 -17.93 29.76
N MET A 3 -14.92 -16.65 29.64
CA MET A 3 -15.00 -15.98 28.34
C MET A 3 -13.58 -15.91 27.80
N LEU A 4 -13.27 -16.78 26.83
CA LEU A 4 -12.14 -16.57 25.93
C LEU A 4 -12.50 -15.34 25.10
N LEU A 5 -12.00 -14.17 25.50
CA LEU A 5 -11.92 -13.03 24.61
C LEU A 5 -11.12 -13.51 23.41
N LYS A 6 -11.79 -13.80 22.28
CA LYS A 6 -11.10 -13.90 21.00
C LYS A 6 -10.35 -12.58 20.86
N ASP A 7 -9.03 -12.64 20.79
CA ASP A 7 -8.26 -11.49 20.33
C ASP A 7 -8.93 -10.99 19.05
N PRO A 8 -9.13 -9.67 18.89
CA PRO A 8 -9.69 -9.14 17.66
C PRO A 8 -8.87 -9.72 16.51
N GLU A 9 -9.52 -10.29 15.50
CA GLU A 9 -8.85 -10.76 14.27
C GLU A 9 -8.16 -9.54 13.65
N ILE A 10 -6.90 -9.32 14.02
CA ILE A 10 -6.08 -8.25 13.45
C ILE A 10 -5.86 -8.67 12.01
N GLU A 11 -6.40 -7.90 11.06
CA GLU A 11 -6.13 -8.14 9.66
C GLU A 11 -4.61 -8.16 9.43
N PRO A 12 -4.08 -9.19 8.75
CA PRO A 12 -2.64 -9.37 8.61
C PRO A 12 -1.97 -8.25 7.80
N TYR A 13 -2.77 -7.52 7.02
CA TYR A 13 -2.34 -6.38 6.24
C TYR A 13 -3.43 -5.30 6.18
N LYS A 14 -3.01 -4.07 5.85
CA LYS A 14 -3.89 -2.94 5.57
C LYS A 14 -3.52 -2.34 4.22
N MET A 15 -4.52 -1.86 3.48
CA MET A 15 -4.31 -1.18 2.22
C MET A 15 -4.52 0.33 2.36
N TYR A 16 -3.62 1.11 1.76
CA TYR A 16 -3.70 2.56 1.73
C TYR A 16 -3.41 3.10 0.33
N LEU A 17 -4.19 4.09 -0.09
CA LEU A 17 -3.82 4.94 -1.22
C LEU A 17 -3.06 6.15 -0.66
N ASP A 18 -1.86 6.41 -1.17
CA ASP A 18 -1.12 7.64 -0.90
C ASP A 18 -0.82 8.39 -2.20
N PHE A 19 -0.54 9.69 -2.04
CA PHE A 19 -0.08 10.56 -3.12
C PHE A 19 1.25 11.17 -2.73
N ASP A 20 2.30 10.85 -3.48
CA ASP A 20 3.59 11.50 -3.35
C ASP A 20 3.54 12.84 -4.10
N SER A 21 3.59 13.94 -3.35
CA SER A 21 3.54 15.29 -3.91
C SER A 21 4.81 15.73 -4.64
N ILE A 22 5.96 15.11 -4.34
CA ILE A 22 7.25 15.43 -4.96
C ILE A 22 7.29 14.81 -6.35
N GLU A 23 7.06 13.50 -6.42
CA GLU A 23 7.06 12.74 -7.68
C GLU A 23 5.74 12.89 -8.46
N LYS A 24 4.68 13.40 -7.81
CA LYS A 24 3.30 13.51 -8.35
C LYS A 24 2.72 12.17 -8.79
N ILE A 25 2.95 11.12 -7.99
CA ILE A 25 2.53 9.74 -8.27
C ILE A 25 1.63 9.25 -7.14
N PHE A 26 0.56 8.53 -7.49
CA PHE A 26 -0.22 7.77 -6.52
C PHE A 26 0.43 6.40 -6.28
N TYR A 27 0.43 5.90 -5.04
CA TYR A 27 0.79 4.51 -4.78
C TYR A 27 -0.32 3.76 -4.05
N TYR A 28 -0.47 2.48 -4.40
CA TYR A 28 -1.10 1.51 -3.53
C TYR A 28 -0.06 0.98 -2.55
N ASN A 29 -0.34 1.16 -1.27
CA ASN A 29 0.50 0.72 -0.16
C ASN A 29 -0.16 -0.48 0.52
N LEU A 30 0.52 -1.62 0.49
CA LEU A 30 0.14 -2.79 1.25
C LEU A 30 1.01 -2.86 2.50
N TYR A 31 0.45 -2.48 3.64
CA TYR A 31 1.11 -2.47 4.94
C TYR A 31 0.90 -3.81 5.66
N PHE A 32 1.97 -4.51 6.00
CA PHE A 32 1.92 -5.79 6.71
C PHE A 32 2.10 -5.53 8.21
N VAL A 33 1.03 -5.77 8.98
CA VAL A 33 0.95 -5.35 10.39
C VAL A 33 1.99 -6.05 11.26
N GLU A 34 2.18 -7.36 11.05
CA GLU A 34 3.12 -8.18 11.84
C GLU A 34 4.58 -7.80 11.60
N ASN A 35 4.91 -7.41 10.38
CA ASN A 35 6.29 -7.22 9.94
C ASN A 35 6.68 -5.74 9.83
N THR A 36 5.73 -4.82 10.03
CA THR A 36 5.91 -3.36 9.99
C THR A 36 6.53 -2.82 8.68
N PHE A 37 6.32 -3.52 7.56
CA PHE A 37 6.79 -3.10 6.24
C PHE A 37 5.64 -2.75 5.32
N THR A 38 5.93 -1.92 4.33
CA THR A 38 4.99 -1.55 3.29
C THR A 38 5.55 -1.87 1.92
N LEU A 39 4.72 -2.53 1.12
CA LEU A 39 4.92 -2.67 -0.31
C LEU A 39 4.23 -1.49 -1.00
N LYS A 40 5.01 -0.61 -1.64
CA LYS A 40 4.47 0.49 -2.45
C LYS A 40 4.43 0.09 -3.92
N ILE A 41 3.25 0.20 -4.53
CA ILE A 41 3.01 -0.10 -5.94
C ILE A 41 2.60 1.18 -6.64
N GLU A 42 3.43 1.67 -7.56
CA GLU A 42 3.12 2.87 -8.34
C GLU A 42 1.86 2.70 -9.18
N LEU A 43 0.86 3.54 -8.92
CA LEU A 43 -0.29 3.75 -9.79
C LEU A 43 0.12 4.67 -10.93
N THR A 44 0.94 4.13 -11.83
CA THR A 44 1.20 4.80 -13.10
C THR A 44 -0.08 4.85 -13.92
N HIS A 45 -0.29 5.94 -14.68
CA HIS A 45 -1.29 5.95 -15.75
C HIS A 45 -0.85 4.96 -16.84
N LEU A 46 -1.13 3.68 -16.64
CA LEU A 46 -0.89 2.66 -17.64
C LEU A 46 -1.84 2.94 -18.81
N SER A 47 -1.33 3.58 -19.85
CA SER A 47 -2.11 3.70 -21.07
C SER A 47 -2.27 2.31 -21.66
N LYS A 48 -3.39 2.04 -22.34
CA LYS A 48 -3.63 0.78 -23.05
C LYS A 48 -2.48 0.43 -24.03
N LYS A 49 -1.71 1.43 -24.46
CA LYS A 49 -0.53 1.27 -25.32
C LYS A 49 0.68 0.72 -24.56
N ASP A 50 0.86 1.06 -23.28
CA ASP A 50 1.98 0.59 -22.47
C ASP A 50 1.82 -0.88 -22.07
N VAL A 51 0.57 -1.28 -21.79
CA VAL A 51 0.19 -2.68 -21.57
C VAL A 51 0.47 -3.53 -22.81
N LYS A 52 0.00 -3.08 -23.99
CA LYS A 52 0.20 -3.80 -25.26
C LYS A 52 1.66 -3.94 -25.66
N LYS A 53 2.51 -2.98 -25.29
CA LYS A 53 3.95 -3.00 -25.59
C LYS A 53 4.76 -3.76 -24.54
N ASN A 54 4.12 -4.37 -23.54
CA ASN A 54 4.75 -5.00 -22.38
C ASN A 54 5.81 -4.09 -21.72
N LYS A 55 5.56 -2.78 -21.73
CA LYS A 55 6.44 -1.75 -21.15
C LYS A 55 6.10 -1.45 -19.69
N ILE A 56 5.20 -2.25 -19.11
CA ILE A 56 4.85 -2.15 -17.69
C ILE A 56 6.07 -2.58 -16.87
N LYS A 57 6.93 -1.63 -16.53
CA LYS A 57 7.82 -1.78 -15.39
C LYS A 57 7.05 -1.25 -14.19
N GLN A 58 6.36 -2.14 -13.47
CA GLN A 58 5.81 -1.78 -12.17
C GLN A 58 6.99 -1.45 -11.27
N ASN A 59 7.12 -0.18 -10.92
CA ASN A 59 8.04 0.24 -9.88
C ASN A 59 7.44 -0.18 -8.55
N ILE A 60 7.98 -1.27 -8.01
CA ILE A 60 7.64 -1.78 -6.69
C ILE A 60 8.75 -1.35 -5.75
N LYS A 61 8.40 -0.64 -4.67
CA LYS A 61 9.33 -0.22 -3.63
C LYS A 61 9.00 -0.94 -2.32
N TYR A 62 10.02 -1.28 -1.57
CA TYR A 62 9.91 -1.86 -0.22
C TYR A 62 10.45 -0.85 0.78
N GLU A 63 9.67 -0.54 1.80
CA GLU A 63 10.09 0.42 2.82
C GLU A 63 9.53 0.04 4.19
N LYS A 64 10.28 0.40 5.24
CA LYS A 64 9.76 0.35 6.60
C LYS A 64 8.60 1.34 6.71
N PHE A 65 7.47 0.88 7.26
CA PHE A 65 6.31 1.73 7.43
C PHE A 65 6.62 2.87 8.41
N ASP A 66 6.29 4.09 8.00
CA ASP A 66 6.42 5.28 8.80
C ASP A 66 5.23 6.18 8.51
N LEU A 67 4.32 6.29 9.49
CA LEU A 67 3.08 7.04 9.36
C LEU A 67 3.33 8.52 9.00
N THR A 68 4.48 9.07 9.40
CA THR A 68 4.82 10.49 9.14
C THR A 68 5.08 10.78 7.66
N LYS A 69 5.42 9.77 6.86
CA LYS A 69 5.67 9.91 5.43
C LYS A 69 4.39 10.07 4.60
N TYR A 70 3.24 9.84 5.20
CA TYR A 70 1.98 9.84 4.49
C TYR A 70 1.20 11.11 4.78
N THR A 71 1.23 12.05 3.84
CA THR A 71 0.49 13.31 3.95
C THR A 71 -1.02 13.12 3.76
N TYR A 72 -1.40 12.15 2.92
CA TYR A 72 -2.79 11.78 2.67
C TYR A 72 -2.88 10.24 2.60
N ILE A 73 -3.37 9.60 3.66
CA ILE A 73 -3.74 8.19 3.66
C ILE A 73 -5.25 8.10 3.53
N LEU A 74 -5.71 7.36 2.54
CA LEU A 74 -7.08 6.83 2.51
C LEU A 74 -7.03 5.35 2.85
N HIS A 75 -7.69 4.98 3.93
CA HIS A 75 -7.94 3.57 4.24
C HIS A 75 -8.99 3.04 3.26
N ILE A 76 -8.68 1.91 2.63
CA ILE A 76 -9.60 1.22 1.74
C ILE A 76 -10.04 -0.05 2.47
N GLU A 77 -11.34 -0.12 2.79
CA GLU A 77 -12.02 -1.32 3.31
C GLU A 77 -12.23 -2.37 2.21
#